data_AF-A0A7X7T500-F1
#
_entry.id   AF-A0A7X7T500-F1
#
_cell.length_a   1.000
_cell.length_b   1.000
_cell.length_c   1.000
_cell.angle_alpha   90.00
_cell.angle_beta   90.00
_cell.angle_gamma   90.00
#
_symmetry.space_group_name_H-M   'P 1'
#
loop_
_entity.id
_entity.type
_entity.pdbx_description
1 polymer ?
#
loop_
_entity_poly.entity_id
_entity_poly.type
_entity_poly.pdbx_seq_one_letter_code
_entity_poly.pdbx_strand_id
1 'polypeptide(L)'
;MITIDQLPERPRGGSFDTFTKEEIAMGENKTVRKLTLLLSALLISAFSASLLAAGAERIPHGTQTLYVSANTGSNRGDGSKEKPIKDLQKAIDEAKEGAVILVAEGNYQGTLDAGYILVKKYISLIGGFSDDFSRRDVTKHMTMIRPGAKASGTGANFGLLDIYVRGKRDGVVVVDGFVLDKGEMNGYFLPDPKNPKSGTPEGVSTGRLDPPGYGSSGAPKMPGRKSVSNQLIHGDVEGRVTIRNCILLNGSHFGIQMGNIGGHFEIANNIFLANRMAACEIRGMNKNPGEATVDFHHNTVLFVWRRDPAPGAKDMGYGFRYMTGINANVYNNIFGCIDFAGLDRTYIDADKNKEQKRVTSAWNNRFFANLEADLTLPSGGGKFLRVFTPQFEDAAQLTKYEGNSEMSQHEITLLTKALDKPYLTGFLSMDGTSSMEHNPNSSENLFRSALGMNQRGVSSYTVTMYMNQYPLQRAAELFGALNEVGAQKPGSW
;
A
#
# COMPACT_ATOMS: atom_id res chain seq x y z
N MET A 1 44.55 -60.47 -6.43
CA MET A 1 45.54 -60.94 -7.41
C MET A 1 46.25 -59.73 -7.97
N ILE A 2 47.58 -59.82 -8.00
CA ILE A 2 48.59 -58.78 -8.20
C ILE A 2 48.82 -58.56 -9.70
N THR A 3 49.19 -57.33 -10.10
CA THR A 3 50.40 -57.10 -10.91
C THR A 3 51.00 -55.72 -10.60
N ILE A 4 52.23 -55.78 -10.10
CA ILE A 4 53.23 -54.72 -9.87
C ILE A 4 54.28 -54.87 -10.98
N ASP A 5 54.91 -53.77 -11.41
CA ASP A 5 56.34 -53.60 -11.78
C ASP A 5 56.47 -52.31 -12.62
N GLN A 6 57.37 -51.35 -12.38
CA GLN A 6 58.81 -51.45 -12.10
C GLN A 6 59.34 -50.26 -11.24
N LEU A 7 60.34 -50.53 -10.38
CA LEU A 7 61.15 -49.62 -9.54
C LEU A 7 62.65 -49.70 -9.97
N PRO A 8 63.57 -48.79 -9.54
CA PRO A 8 64.36 -48.96 -8.27
C PRO A 8 64.69 -47.65 -7.50
N GLU A 9 64.57 -47.58 -6.16
CA GLU A 9 65.59 -47.63 -5.06
C GLU A 9 66.68 -46.50 -5.02
N ARG A 10 66.63 -45.50 -4.10
CA ARG A 10 67.15 -45.33 -2.68
C ARG A 10 68.62 -44.80 -2.59
N PRO A 11 69.03 -43.93 -1.61
CA PRO A 11 68.84 -44.13 -0.15
C PRO A 11 68.65 -42.89 0.78
N ARG A 12 68.02 -43.17 1.95
CA ARG A 12 68.25 -42.76 3.36
C ARG A 12 68.93 -41.40 3.74
N GLY A 13 68.28 -40.68 4.67
CA GLY A 13 68.92 -40.14 5.90
C GLY A 13 68.95 -38.61 6.11
N GLY A 14 68.73 -38.18 7.36
CA GLY A 14 69.08 -36.83 7.92
C GLY A 14 67.94 -35.81 7.94
N SER A 15 67.25 -35.59 9.06
CA SER A 15 67.57 -34.70 10.21
C SER A 15 67.45 -33.20 9.93
N PHE A 16 66.58 -32.58 10.72
CA PHE A 16 66.46 -31.19 11.19
C PHE A 16 67.38 -30.08 10.65
N ASP A 17 66.73 -28.92 10.54
CA ASP A 17 67.20 -27.57 10.76
C ASP A 17 67.67 -26.69 9.58
N THR A 18 66.80 -25.69 9.32
CA THR A 18 67.10 -24.25 9.26
C THR A 18 67.28 -23.52 7.91
N PHE A 19 66.73 -22.30 7.94
CA PHE A 19 67.08 -21.06 7.23
C PHE A 19 66.62 -20.82 5.76
N THR A 20 65.70 -19.82 5.67
CA THR A 20 65.69 -18.62 4.78
C THR A 20 65.53 -18.69 3.26
N LYS A 21 64.44 -18.01 2.82
CA LYS A 21 64.26 -16.97 1.77
C LYS A 21 64.95 -17.06 0.39
N GLU A 22 64.14 -16.67 -0.62
CA GLU A 22 64.41 -16.27 -2.02
C GLU A 22 64.66 -17.44 -3.01
N GLU A 23 64.11 -17.54 -4.23
CA GLU A 23 63.28 -16.71 -5.12
C GLU A 23 62.73 -17.66 -6.22
N ILE A 24 61.56 -17.39 -6.80
CA ILE A 24 61.30 -17.37 -8.26
C ILE A 24 59.84 -16.91 -8.45
N ALA A 25 59.74 -15.75 -9.10
CA ALA A 25 58.51 -15.04 -9.41
C ALA A 25 57.86 -15.56 -10.71
N MET A 26 56.53 -15.51 -10.77
CA MET A 26 55.80 -15.23 -12.01
C MET A 26 54.39 -14.66 -11.70
N GLY A 27 54.29 -13.33 -11.76
CA GLY A 27 53.20 -12.62 -12.45
C GLY A 27 51.79 -12.59 -11.87
N GLU A 28 51.55 -11.85 -10.79
CA GLU A 28 50.24 -11.18 -10.59
C GLU A 28 50.45 -9.71 -10.18
N ASN A 29 49.90 -8.81 -10.98
CA ASN A 29 50.12 -7.37 -10.92
C ASN A 29 49.39 -6.74 -9.72
N LYS A 30 50.12 -6.55 -8.60
CA LYS A 30 49.63 -5.99 -7.32
C LYS A 30 49.02 -4.58 -7.42
N THR A 31 49.19 -3.88 -8.54
CA THR A 31 48.68 -2.53 -8.76
C THR A 31 47.17 -2.51 -9.05
N VAL A 32 46.64 -3.54 -9.71
CA VAL A 32 45.19 -3.62 -10.01
C VAL A 32 44.40 -3.94 -8.74
N ARG A 33 44.91 -4.85 -7.89
CA ARG A 33 44.23 -5.26 -6.64
C ARG A 33 44.16 -4.15 -5.59
N LYS A 34 45.13 -3.22 -5.56
CA LYS A 34 45.07 -2.03 -4.68
C LYS A 34 44.08 -0.98 -5.19
N LEU A 35 43.92 -0.82 -6.51
CA LEU A 35 42.97 0.16 -7.05
C LEU A 35 41.51 -0.32 -6.92
N THR A 36 41.26 -1.63 -7.02
CA THR A 36 39.92 -2.20 -6.80
C THR A 36 39.51 -2.21 -5.33
N LEU A 37 40.45 -2.40 -4.38
CA LEU A 37 40.15 -2.31 -2.94
C LEU A 37 39.97 -0.87 -2.43
N LEU A 38 40.67 0.12 -3.00
CA LEU A 38 40.49 1.52 -2.59
C LEU A 38 39.20 2.13 -3.13
N LEU A 39 38.71 1.74 -4.33
CA LEU A 39 37.41 2.22 -4.82
C LEU A 39 36.24 1.58 -4.06
N SER A 40 36.34 0.32 -3.62
CA SER A 40 35.28 -0.33 -2.85
C SER A 40 35.24 0.12 -1.38
N ALA A 41 36.37 0.54 -0.80
CA ALA A 41 36.40 1.10 0.55
C ALA A 41 35.97 2.58 0.62
N LEU A 42 36.22 3.40 -0.42
CA LEU A 42 35.77 4.80 -0.46
C LEU A 42 34.29 4.96 -0.82
N LEU A 43 33.69 4.01 -1.53
CA LEU A 43 32.25 4.00 -1.84
C LEU A 43 31.38 3.53 -0.67
N ILE A 44 31.93 2.80 0.29
CA ILE A 44 31.21 2.35 1.49
C ILE A 44 31.29 3.38 2.62
N SER A 45 32.35 4.20 2.70
CA SER A 45 32.47 5.21 3.77
C SER A 45 31.71 6.53 3.52
N ALA A 46 31.31 6.81 2.28
CA ALA A 46 30.56 8.03 1.93
C ALA A 46 29.03 7.87 1.97
N PHE A 47 28.52 6.62 2.01
CA PHE A 47 27.09 6.35 2.15
C PHE A 47 26.64 6.04 3.60
N SER A 48 27.59 5.84 4.53
CA SER A 48 27.27 5.47 5.91
C SER A 48 27.36 6.60 6.93
N ALA A 49 27.74 7.82 6.52
CA ALA A 49 27.86 8.96 7.44
C ALA A 49 26.61 9.85 7.55
N SER A 50 25.55 9.56 6.80
CA SER A 50 24.26 10.28 6.90
C SER A 50 23.20 9.52 7.70
N LEU A 51 23.52 8.34 8.22
CA LEU A 51 22.56 7.44 8.86
C LEU A 51 22.73 7.39 10.39
N LEU A 52 23.01 8.52 11.05
CA LEU A 52 23.06 8.62 12.51
C LEU A 52 22.57 10.01 12.95
N ALA A 53 21.33 10.33 12.60
CA ALA A 53 20.53 11.36 13.26
C ALA A 53 19.04 10.93 13.24
N ALA A 54 18.78 9.71 13.71
CA ALA A 54 17.43 9.22 13.97
C ALA A 54 16.89 9.88 15.25
N GLY A 55 15.65 10.41 15.22
CA GLY A 55 14.92 10.78 16.43
C GLY A 55 14.01 12.01 16.39
N ALA A 56 13.90 12.74 15.27
CA ALA A 56 12.85 13.74 15.09
C ALA A 56 12.42 13.78 13.62
N GLU A 57 11.18 13.37 13.36
CA GLU A 57 10.57 13.47 12.03
C GLU A 57 10.57 14.93 11.58
N ARG A 58 11.38 15.26 10.57
CA ARG A 58 11.53 16.65 10.13
C ARG A 58 10.32 17.07 9.30
N ILE A 59 9.59 18.07 9.80
CA ILE A 59 8.65 18.86 9.03
C ILE A 59 9.43 19.50 7.88
N PRO A 60 8.99 19.38 6.61
CA PRO A 60 9.70 20.01 5.50
C PRO A 60 9.71 21.54 5.67
N HIS A 61 10.77 22.19 5.19
CA HIS A 61 10.81 23.65 5.08
C HIS A 61 10.08 24.07 3.80
N GLY A 62 9.10 24.97 3.93
CA GLY A 62 8.33 25.51 2.83
C GLY A 62 8.56 27.00 2.61
N THR A 63 7.97 27.54 1.54
CA THR A 63 7.98 28.98 1.21
C THR A 63 7.13 29.82 2.17
N GLN A 64 6.17 29.17 2.85
CA GLN A 64 5.25 29.72 3.83
C GLN A 64 4.82 28.60 4.76
N THR A 65 4.52 28.92 6.02
CA THR A 65 3.83 28.01 6.94
C THR A 65 2.44 28.53 7.23
N LEU A 66 1.42 27.68 7.07
CA LEU A 66 0.04 27.95 7.47
C LEU A 66 -0.38 26.97 8.56
N TYR A 67 -1.23 27.42 9.47
CA TYR A 67 -1.78 26.64 10.57
C TYR A 67 -3.27 26.45 10.37
N VAL A 68 -3.74 25.21 10.52
CA VAL A 68 -5.13 24.82 10.32
C VAL A 68 -5.65 24.06 11.54
N SER A 69 -6.75 24.52 12.14
CA SER A 69 -7.44 23.80 13.21
C SER A 69 -8.95 23.87 13.01
N ALA A 70 -9.61 22.72 12.95
CA ALA A 70 -11.06 22.63 12.88
C ALA A 70 -11.74 23.17 14.17
N ASN A 71 -11.06 23.07 15.32
CA ASN A 71 -11.62 23.36 16.63
C ASN A 71 -11.39 24.82 17.05
N THR A 72 -10.19 25.36 16.82
CA THR A 72 -9.79 26.70 17.27
C THR A 72 -9.70 27.72 16.13
N GLY A 73 -9.68 27.26 14.88
CA GLY A 73 -9.54 28.10 13.70
C GLY A 73 -10.79 28.86 13.29
N SER A 74 -10.58 29.85 12.42
CA SER A 74 -11.64 30.62 11.77
C SER A 74 -11.37 30.72 10.28
N ASN A 75 -12.42 30.65 9.44
CA ASN A 75 -12.28 30.93 8.00
C ASN A 75 -12.02 32.42 7.71
N ARG A 76 -11.94 33.27 8.74
CA ARG A 76 -11.43 34.65 8.67
C ARG A 76 -10.02 34.79 9.27
N GLY A 77 -9.41 33.69 9.73
CA GLY A 77 -8.03 33.65 10.19
C GLY A 77 -7.05 33.91 9.04
N ASP A 78 -5.85 34.40 9.39
CA ASP A 78 -4.78 34.70 8.44
C ASP A 78 -3.81 33.51 8.23
N GLY A 79 -4.06 32.39 8.90
CA GLY A 79 -3.25 31.18 8.82
C GLY A 79 -1.99 31.22 9.66
N SER A 80 -1.81 32.24 10.51
CA SER A 80 -0.81 32.21 11.60
C SER A 80 -1.19 31.19 12.68
N LYS A 81 -0.24 30.87 13.56
CA LYS A 81 -0.47 29.97 14.69
C LYS A 81 -1.51 30.56 15.67
N GLU A 82 -1.54 31.88 15.81
CA GLU A 82 -2.46 32.61 16.70
C GLU A 82 -3.86 32.75 16.11
N LYS A 83 -3.98 32.76 14.77
CA LYS A 83 -5.26 32.85 14.05
C LYS A 83 -5.34 31.79 12.93
N PRO A 84 -5.38 30.50 13.29
CA PRO A 84 -5.37 29.42 12.32
C PRO A 84 -6.62 29.46 11.43
N ILE A 85 -6.48 28.95 10.22
CA ILE A 85 -7.60 28.76 9.30
C ILE A 85 -8.40 27.54 9.78
N LYS A 86 -9.74 27.59 9.67
CA LYS A 86 -10.59 26.47 10.07
C LYS A 86 -10.64 25.35 9.03
N ASP A 87 -10.90 25.73 7.79
CA ASP A 87 -11.11 24.79 6.69
C ASP A 87 -9.80 24.47 5.95
N LEU A 88 -9.50 23.19 5.78
CA LEU A 88 -8.27 22.74 5.12
C LEU A 88 -8.26 23.09 3.63
N GLN A 89 -9.39 22.99 2.93
CA GLN A 89 -9.46 23.34 1.51
C GLN A 89 -9.17 24.83 1.31
N LYS A 90 -9.73 25.71 2.14
CA LYS A 90 -9.42 27.14 2.14
C LYS A 90 -7.93 27.40 2.35
N ALA A 91 -7.29 26.74 3.32
CA ALA A 91 -5.85 26.91 3.54
C ALA A 91 -5.03 26.46 2.33
N ILE A 92 -5.42 25.36 1.68
CA ILE A 92 -4.83 24.90 0.42
C ILE A 92 -5.01 25.94 -0.67
N ASP A 93 -6.20 26.55 -0.81
CA ASP A 93 -6.50 27.54 -1.84
C ASP A 93 -5.68 28.83 -1.64
N GLU A 94 -5.49 29.28 -0.40
CA GLU A 94 -4.71 30.48 -0.04
C GLU A 94 -3.19 30.25 -0.03
N ALA A 95 -2.73 29.01 0.14
CA ALA A 95 -1.31 28.67 0.21
C ALA A 95 -0.53 29.09 -1.04
N LYS A 96 0.69 29.63 -0.84
CA LYS A 96 1.65 29.82 -1.94
C LYS A 96 2.23 28.47 -2.39
N GLU A 97 2.73 28.43 -3.62
CA GLU A 97 3.51 27.29 -4.12
C GLU A 97 4.68 27.00 -3.17
N GLY A 98 4.89 25.73 -2.82
CA GLY A 98 5.92 25.29 -1.89
C GLY A 98 5.58 25.49 -0.42
N ALA A 99 4.35 25.91 -0.08
CA ALA A 99 3.95 26.10 1.31
C ALA A 99 3.83 24.78 2.08
N VAL A 100 3.95 24.89 3.40
CA VAL A 100 3.72 23.82 4.37
C VAL A 100 2.51 24.21 5.20
N ILE A 101 1.54 23.31 5.28
CA ILE A 101 0.31 23.48 6.05
C ILE A 101 0.36 22.50 7.22
N LEU A 102 0.45 23.03 8.44
CA LEU A 102 0.41 22.26 9.68
C LEU A 102 -1.05 22.15 10.13
N VAL A 103 -1.50 20.92 10.34
CA VAL A 103 -2.92 20.63 10.58
C VAL A 103 -3.08 19.98 11.94
N ALA A 104 -3.87 20.61 12.80
CA ALA A 104 -4.23 20.09 14.10
C ALA A 104 -5.16 18.87 14.00
N GLU A 105 -5.32 18.16 15.10
CA GLU A 105 -6.33 17.13 15.27
C GLU A 105 -7.73 17.64 14.93
N GLY A 106 -8.55 16.78 14.33
CA GLY A 106 -9.88 17.18 13.86
C GLY A 106 -10.28 16.46 12.58
N ASN A 107 -11.52 16.70 12.13
CA ASN A 107 -12.05 16.13 10.89
C ASN A 107 -12.25 17.23 9.84
N TYR A 108 -11.56 17.12 8.71
CA TYR A 108 -11.50 18.11 7.63
C TYR A 108 -12.16 17.54 6.38
N GLN A 109 -13.45 17.84 6.20
CA GLN A 109 -14.29 17.25 5.16
C GLN A 109 -14.33 18.09 3.86
N GLY A 110 -13.49 19.12 3.77
CA GLY A 110 -13.45 20.07 2.67
C GLY A 110 -14.57 21.11 2.71
N THR A 111 -14.57 21.99 1.71
CA THR A 111 -15.49 23.13 1.61
C THR A 111 -16.94 22.68 1.75
N LEU A 112 -17.63 23.22 2.77
CA LEU A 112 -19.04 22.91 3.07
C LEU A 112 -19.31 21.40 3.27
N ASP A 113 -18.36 20.67 3.84
CA ASP A 113 -18.44 19.23 4.09
C ASP A 113 -18.67 18.39 2.82
N ALA A 114 -18.12 18.83 1.68
CA ALA A 114 -18.25 18.15 0.40
C ALA A 114 -17.69 16.71 0.38
N GLY A 115 -16.86 16.36 1.37
CA GLY A 115 -16.32 15.02 1.57
C GLY A 115 -15.02 14.74 0.81
N TYR A 116 -14.35 15.77 0.30
CA TYR A 116 -13.07 15.65 -0.39
C TYR A 116 -12.19 16.90 -0.22
N ILE A 117 -10.89 16.72 -0.39
CA ILE A 117 -9.86 17.76 -0.44
C ILE A 117 -9.16 17.70 -1.79
N LEU A 118 -8.86 18.86 -2.39
CA LEU A 118 -8.25 18.99 -3.71
C LEU A 118 -6.98 19.84 -3.65
N VAL A 119 -5.85 19.22 -4.00
CA VAL A 119 -4.54 19.85 -4.08
C VAL A 119 -4.15 20.02 -5.54
N LYS A 120 -3.89 21.27 -5.94
CA LYS A 120 -3.44 21.66 -7.30
C LYS A 120 -2.13 22.45 -7.30
N LYS A 121 -1.41 22.41 -6.18
CA LYS A 121 -0.13 23.12 -5.96
C LYS A 121 0.87 22.18 -5.30
N TYR A 122 2.16 22.39 -5.53
CA TYR A 122 3.26 21.70 -4.87
C TYR A 122 3.33 22.17 -3.40
N ILE A 123 2.54 21.57 -2.53
CA ILE A 123 2.44 21.93 -1.11
C ILE A 123 2.57 20.69 -0.23
N SER A 124 2.93 20.91 1.04
CA SER A 124 3.04 19.86 2.05
C SER A 124 1.92 19.98 3.08
N LEU A 125 1.16 18.92 3.29
CA LEU A 125 0.13 18.78 4.31
C LEU A 125 0.69 17.91 5.45
N ILE A 126 0.82 18.48 6.64
CA ILE A 126 1.43 17.81 7.80
C ILE A 126 0.41 17.77 8.94
N GLY A 127 -0.19 16.62 9.16
CA GLY A 127 -1.13 16.35 10.26
C GLY A 127 -0.43 15.87 11.53
N GLY A 128 -1.25 15.59 12.55
CA GLY A 128 -0.80 15.02 13.81
C GLY A 128 -0.53 16.04 14.92
N PHE A 129 -0.95 17.30 14.78
CA PHE A 129 -0.69 18.33 15.80
C PHE A 129 -1.79 18.43 16.85
N SER A 130 -1.43 18.72 18.10
CA SER A 130 -2.39 19.19 19.09
C SER A 130 -3.05 20.50 18.64
N ASP A 131 -4.23 20.82 19.18
CA ASP A 131 -4.97 22.04 18.81
C ASP A 131 -4.21 23.36 19.01
N ASP A 132 -3.21 23.39 19.89
CA ASP A 132 -2.31 24.52 20.16
C ASP A 132 -0.98 24.45 19.38
N PHE A 133 -0.80 23.42 18.54
CA PHE A 133 0.41 23.11 17.80
C PHE A 133 1.68 23.04 18.67
N SER A 134 1.56 22.72 19.96
CA SER A 134 2.72 22.56 20.86
C SER A 134 3.34 21.16 20.77
N ARG A 135 2.57 20.16 20.34
CA ARG A 135 3.03 18.78 20.16
C ARG A 135 2.56 18.21 18.84
N ARG A 136 3.36 17.27 18.31
CA ARG A 136 2.99 16.43 17.17
C ARG A 136 3.09 14.96 17.57
N ASP A 137 1.98 14.23 17.44
CA ASP A 137 1.88 12.79 17.63
C ASP A 137 0.73 12.29 16.76
N VAL A 138 1.06 11.67 15.64
CA VAL A 138 0.09 11.20 14.63
C VAL A 138 -0.91 10.19 15.21
N THR A 139 -0.52 9.44 16.24
CA THR A 139 -1.38 8.41 16.85
C THR A 139 -2.33 8.98 17.91
N LYS A 140 -1.99 10.13 18.51
CA LYS A 140 -2.82 10.79 19.53
C LYS A 140 -3.67 11.92 18.96
N HIS A 141 -3.09 12.74 18.10
CA HIS A 141 -3.68 13.96 17.57
C HIS A 141 -4.14 13.74 16.12
N MET A 142 -5.14 12.88 15.94
CA MET A 142 -5.54 12.43 14.61
C MET A 142 -6.10 13.56 13.75
N THR A 143 -5.41 13.85 12.64
CA THR A 143 -5.92 14.69 11.55
C THR A 143 -6.66 13.80 10.55
N MET A 144 -7.98 13.97 10.43
CA MET A 144 -8.85 13.04 9.70
C MET A 144 -9.51 13.71 8.48
N ILE A 145 -9.70 12.94 7.42
CA ILE A 145 -10.67 13.18 6.35
C ILE A 145 -11.63 12.00 6.40
N ARG A 146 -12.71 12.15 7.16
CA ARG A 146 -13.66 11.07 7.48
C ARG A 146 -15.10 11.54 7.28
N PRO A 147 -15.57 11.60 6.02
CA PRO A 147 -16.92 12.04 5.72
C PRO A 147 -17.98 11.09 6.30
N GLY A 148 -19.10 11.66 6.74
CA GLY A 148 -20.29 10.90 7.15
C GLY A 148 -21.27 10.62 6.02
N ALA A 149 -22.42 10.04 6.38
CA ALA A 149 -23.49 9.67 5.45
C ALA A 149 -23.98 10.80 4.52
N LYS A 150 -23.89 12.08 4.93
CA LYS A 150 -24.32 13.22 4.11
C LYS A 150 -23.50 13.42 2.83
N ALA A 151 -22.24 13.01 2.84
CA ALA A 151 -21.38 13.05 1.65
C ALA A 151 -21.54 11.80 0.77
N SER A 152 -22.39 10.85 1.18
CA SER A 152 -22.61 9.60 0.46
C SER A 152 -23.22 9.84 -0.92
N GLY A 153 -22.69 9.18 -1.95
CA GLY A 153 -23.27 9.16 -3.29
C GLY A 153 -23.03 10.41 -4.15
N THR A 154 -22.38 11.46 -3.64
CA THR A 154 -22.38 12.80 -4.28
C THR A 154 -21.00 13.40 -4.60
N GLY A 155 -19.91 12.63 -4.52
CA GLY A 155 -18.53 13.17 -4.61
C GLY A 155 -17.90 13.40 -5.99
N ALA A 156 -18.65 13.66 -7.08
CA ALA A 156 -18.13 14.05 -8.41
C ALA A 156 -16.87 13.30 -8.95
N ASN A 157 -16.71 12.02 -8.62
CA ASN A 157 -15.52 11.19 -8.90
C ASN A 157 -14.21 11.56 -8.17
N PHE A 158 -14.22 12.47 -7.19
CA PHE A 158 -13.05 12.79 -6.35
C PHE A 158 -12.77 11.69 -5.32
N GLY A 159 -11.49 11.36 -5.08
CA GLY A 159 -11.09 10.68 -3.86
C GLY A 159 -11.29 11.55 -2.62
N LEU A 160 -11.00 11.02 -1.42
CA LEU A 160 -11.01 11.84 -0.21
C LEU A 160 -9.92 12.92 -0.26
N LEU A 161 -8.80 12.63 -0.90
CA LEU A 161 -7.75 13.57 -1.23
C LEU A 161 -7.32 13.39 -2.70
N ASP A 162 -7.60 14.39 -3.53
CA ASP A 162 -7.15 14.44 -4.92
C ASP A 162 -5.93 15.36 -5.05
N ILE A 163 -4.91 14.89 -5.76
CA ILE A 163 -3.65 15.62 -5.97
C ILE A 163 -3.32 15.66 -7.46
N TYR A 164 -3.44 16.85 -8.06
CA TYR A 164 -3.11 17.06 -9.48
C TYR A 164 -2.11 18.21 -9.63
N VAL A 165 -0.83 17.87 -9.79
CA VAL A 165 0.24 18.87 -9.99
C VAL A 165 1.19 18.40 -11.08
N ARG A 166 1.59 19.30 -11.98
CA ARG A 166 2.39 18.95 -13.18
C ARG A 166 3.36 20.07 -13.51
N GLY A 167 4.43 19.75 -14.24
CA GLY A 167 5.34 20.74 -14.83
C GLY A 167 6.59 21.04 -14.00
N LYS A 168 6.75 20.46 -12.80
CA LYS A 168 7.98 20.59 -11.99
C LYS A 168 8.39 19.22 -11.43
N ARG A 169 9.35 18.57 -12.09
CA ARG A 169 9.83 17.22 -11.74
C ARG A 169 10.56 17.14 -10.39
N ASP A 170 11.06 18.26 -9.89
CA ASP A 170 11.67 18.43 -8.57
C ASP A 170 10.72 19.02 -7.52
N GLY A 171 9.54 19.47 -7.95
CA GLY A 171 8.48 20.03 -7.10
C GLY A 171 8.02 19.03 -6.06
N VAL A 172 7.73 19.51 -4.85
CA VAL A 172 7.49 18.66 -3.68
C VAL A 172 6.02 18.67 -3.30
N VAL A 173 5.45 17.49 -3.09
CA VAL A 173 4.18 17.29 -2.39
C VAL A 173 4.41 16.32 -1.24
N VAL A 174 3.96 16.68 -0.04
CA VAL A 174 4.02 15.79 1.12
C VAL A 174 2.62 15.66 1.71
N VAL A 175 2.21 14.44 2.03
CA VAL A 175 1.04 14.14 2.85
C VAL A 175 1.52 13.28 4.01
N ASP A 176 1.50 13.84 5.21
CA ASP A 176 2.12 13.22 6.38
C ASP A 176 1.16 13.22 7.57
N GLY A 177 0.83 12.04 8.09
CA GLY A 177 0.10 11.92 9.36
C GLY A 177 -1.41 12.13 9.26
N PHE A 178 -2.02 11.72 8.14
CA PHE A 178 -3.47 11.82 7.92
C PHE A 178 -4.19 10.47 8.06
N VAL A 179 -5.41 10.51 8.58
CA VAL A 179 -6.36 9.40 8.52
C VAL A 179 -7.37 9.68 7.41
N LEU A 180 -7.46 8.81 6.41
CA LEU A 180 -8.47 8.87 5.36
C LEU A 180 -9.36 7.63 5.50
N ASP A 181 -10.62 7.83 5.89
CA ASP A 181 -11.53 6.74 6.26
C ASP A 181 -12.94 6.95 5.67
N LYS A 182 -13.42 6.01 4.86
CA LYS A 182 -14.79 6.02 4.30
C LYS A 182 -15.78 5.20 5.11
N GLY A 183 -15.41 4.67 6.28
CA GLY A 183 -16.26 3.83 7.12
C GLY A 183 -17.62 4.45 7.44
N GLU A 184 -17.70 5.75 7.70
CA GLU A 184 -18.98 6.42 7.98
C GLU A 184 -19.76 6.88 6.74
N MET A 185 -19.10 6.87 5.58
CA MET A 185 -19.69 7.24 4.29
C MET A 185 -20.27 6.03 3.55
N ASN A 186 -19.58 4.89 3.63
CA ASN A 186 -19.90 3.68 2.91
C ASN A 186 -21.27 3.09 3.30
N GLY A 187 -21.91 2.44 2.34
CA GLY A 187 -23.10 1.61 2.59
C GLY A 187 -22.70 0.20 3.01
N TYR A 188 -23.10 -0.21 4.21
CA TYR A 188 -22.99 -1.58 4.69
C TYR A 188 -24.36 -2.20 4.88
N PHE A 189 -24.43 -3.53 4.88
CA PHE A 189 -25.59 -4.23 5.41
C PHE A 189 -25.68 -4.03 6.93
N LEU A 190 -26.91 -4.05 7.46
CA LEU A 190 -27.10 -4.08 8.92
C LEU A 190 -26.49 -5.38 9.48
N PRO A 191 -25.79 -5.31 10.62
CA PRO A 191 -25.17 -6.48 11.21
C PRO A 191 -26.24 -7.50 11.65
N ASP A 192 -26.17 -8.70 11.09
CA ASP A 192 -27.07 -9.80 11.45
C ASP A 192 -26.36 -11.15 11.25
N PRO A 193 -25.64 -11.67 12.27
CA PRO A 193 -24.91 -12.94 12.17
C PRO A 193 -25.79 -14.15 11.85
N LYS A 194 -27.12 -14.07 12.04
CA LYS A 194 -28.06 -15.15 11.74
C LYS A 194 -28.50 -15.15 10.27
N ASN A 195 -28.32 -14.03 9.58
CA ASN A 195 -28.67 -13.89 8.18
C ASN A 195 -27.42 -14.00 7.30
N PRO A 196 -27.21 -15.10 6.56
CA PRO A 196 -26.00 -15.28 5.74
C PRO A 196 -25.87 -14.26 4.60
N LYS A 197 -26.93 -13.51 4.28
CA LYS A 197 -26.91 -12.44 3.27
C LYS A 197 -26.34 -11.12 3.80
N SER A 198 -26.27 -10.95 5.13
CA SER A 198 -25.66 -9.78 5.80
C SER A 198 -24.13 -9.85 5.76
N GLY A 199 -23.54 -11.06 5.73
CA GLY A 199 -22.10 -11.28 5.82
C GLY A 199 -21.48 -10.64 7.06
N THR A 200 -22.04 -10.93 8.24
CA THR A 200 -21.58 -10.39 9.52
C THR A 200 -20.85 -11.47 10.33
N PRO A 201 -19.51 -11.44 10.39
CA PRO A 201 -18.78 -12.23 11.38
C PRO A 201 -19.15 -11.80 12.80
N GLU A 202 -19.07 -12.74 13.75
CA GLU A 202 -19.32 -12.45 15.16
C GLU A 202 -18.37 -11.37 15.68
N GLY A 203 -18.90 -10.38 16.41
CA GLY A 203 -18.11 -9.29 17.01
C GLY A 203 -17.72 -8.15 16.06
N VAL A 204 -18.07 -8.22 14.77
CA VAL A 204 -17.84 -7.15 13.79
C VAL A 204 -19.03 -6.18 13.75
N SER A 205 -18.75 -4.88 13.69
CA SER A 205 -19.76 -3.81 13.91
C SER A 205 -20.77 -3.62 12.78
N THR A 206 -20.46 -4.11 11.57
CA THR A 206 -21.32 -3.98 10.40
C THR A 206 -21.52 -5.33 9.72
N GLY A 207 -22.58 -5.46 8.92
CA GLY A 207 -22.56 -6.43 7.83
C GLY A 207 -21.52 -6.08 6.78
N ARG A 208 -21.42 -6.93 5.76
CA ARG A 208 -20.51 -6.74 4.63
C ARG A 208 -20.76 -5.41 3.92
N LEU A 209 -19.77 -4.92 3.19
CA LEU A 209 -19.95 -3.78 2.31
C LEU A 209 -21.04 -4.09 1.27
N ASP A 210 -21.86 -3.10 0.96
CA ASP A 210 -22.63 -3.03 -0.28
C ASP A 210 -21.77 -2.32 -1.34
N PRO A 211 -21.06 -3.05 -2.22
CA PRO A 211 -20.09 -2.45 -3.11
C PRO A 211 -20.76 -1.60 -4.20
N PRO A 212 -20.04 -0.60 -4.76
CA PRO A 212 -20.57 0.24 -5.83
C PRO A 212 -21.07 -0.59 -7.03
N GLY A 213 -22.26 -0.27 -7.53
CA GLY A 213 -22.86 -0.95 -8.69
C GLY A 213 -23.51 -2.30 -8.38
N TYR A 214 -23.43 -2.79 -7.15
CA TYR A 214 -24.13 -4.00 -6.72
C TYR A 214 -25.54 -3.71 -6.19
N GLY A 215 -26.45 -4.63 -6.48
CA GLY A 215 -27.85 -4.59 -6.02
C GLY A 215 -28.03 -5.10 -4.58
N SER A 216 -29.28 -5.30 -4.19
CA SER A 216 -29.60 -5.87 -2.88
C SER A 216 -29.29 -7.37 -2.85
N SER A 217 -28.70 -7.86 -1.75
CA SER A 217 -28.66 -9.30 -1.42
C SER A 217 -29.99 -9.81 -0.84
N GLY A 218 -30.94 -8.90 -0.59
CA GLY A 218 -32.16 -9.13 0.18
C GLY A 218 -31.99 -8.85 1.68
N ALA A 219 -30.77 -8.62 2.18
CA ALA A 219 -30.55 -8.18 3.57
C ALA A 219 -30.78 -6.66 3.73
N PRO A 220 -31.26 -6.20 4.90
CA PRO A 220 -31.39 -4.77 5.21
C PRO A 220 -30.05 -4.03 5.15
N LYS A 221 -30.06 -2.79 4.66
CA LYS A 221 -28.88 -1.92 4.54
C LYS A 221 -28.95 -0.75 5.51
N MET A 222 -27.80 -0.16 5.84
CA MET A 222 -27.75 1.10 6.57
C MET A 222 -28.48 2.20 5.78
N PRO A 223 -29.41 2.94 6.40
CA PRO A 223 -30.20 3.96 5.70
C PRO A 223 -29.34 5.16 5.30
N GLY A 224 -29.65 5.75 4.15
CA GLY A 224 -29.02 7.01 3.68
C GLY A 224 -27.55 6.91 3.27
N ARG A 225 -27.01 5.69 3.13
CA ARG A 225 -25.61 5.44 2.72
C ARG A 225 -25.55 4.61 1.45
N LYS A 226 -24.58 4.92 0.58
CA LYS A 226 -24.30 4.26 -0.69
C LYS A 226 -22.81 4.37 -0.99
N SER A 227 -22.17 3.22 -1.13
CA SER A 227 -20.75 3.15 -1.50
C SER A 227 -20.54 3.64 -2.94
N VAL A 228 -19.42 4.34 -3.15
CA VAL A 228 -19.03 4.91 -4.46
C VAL A 228 -17.61 4.48 -4.83
N SER A 229 -17.34 4.35 -6.13
CA SER A 229 -16.04 3.91 -6.68
C SER A 229 -14.99 5.03 -6.68
N ASN A 230 -14.75 5.62 -5.51
CA ASN A 230 -13.80 6.71 -5.31
C ASN A 230 -12.73 6.26 -4.32
N GLN A 231 -11.49 6.61 -4.62
CA GLN A 231 -10.30 6.25 -3.85
C GLN A 231 -10.22 7.01 -2.52
N LEU A 232 -9.32 6.60 -1.64
CA LEU A 232 -8.93 7.46 -0.52
C LEU A 232 -8.01 8.58 -1.02
N ILE A 233 -6.95 8.23 -1.77
CA ILE A 233 -6.08 9.20 -2.45
C ILE A 233 -6.08 8.91 -3.95
N HIS A 234 -6.26 9.96 -4.76
CA HIS A 234 -6.24 9.88 -6.21
C HIS A 234 -5.52 11.07 -6.85
N GLY A 235 -5.16 10.94 -8.12
CA GLY A 235 -4.68 12.04 -8.94
C GLY A 235 -3.42 11.71 -9.74
N ASP A 236 -2.88 12.72 -10.43
CA ASP A 236 -1.71 12.58 -11.30
C ASP A 236 -0.67 13.65 -10.99
N VAL A 237 0.55 13.22 -10.70
CA VAL A 237 1.62 14.11 -10.25
C VAL A 237 2.90 13.93 -11.07
N GLU A 238 3.49 15.04 -11.50
CA GLU A 238 4.91 15.11 -11.85
C GLU A 238 5.66 15.79 -10.70
N GLY A 239 6.64 15.13 -10.09
CA GLY A 239 7.38 15.69 -8.94
C GLY A 239 7.94 14.65 -7.98
N ARG A 240 8.36 15.14 -6.82
CA ARG A 240 8.69 14.34 -5.64
C ARG A 240 7.49 14.30 -4.70
N VAL A 241 6.88 13.13 -4.57
CA VAL A 241 5.70 12.92 -3.71
C VAL A 241 6.10 12.07 -2.52
N THR A 242 5.75 12.49 -1.31
CA THR A 242 5.86 11.65 -0.12
C THR A 242 4.50 11.49 0.53
N ILE A 243 4.03 10.26 0.68
CA ILE A 243 2.83 9.92 1.45
C ILE A 243 3.28 9.03 2.59
N ARG A 244 3.22 9.53 3.83
CA ARG A 244 3.73 8.80 4.99
C ARG A 244 2.95 8.98 6.28
N ASN A 245 3.09 8.01 7.19
CA ASN A 245 2.39 7.98 8.47
C ASN A 245 0.87 8.09 8.34
N CYS A 246 0.31 7.73 7.19
CA CYS A 246 -1.12 7.82 6.96
C CYS A 246 -1.82 6.50 7.32
N ILE A 247 -3.08 6.62 7.77
CA ILE A 247 -4.00 5.50 7.91
C ILE A 247 -5.02 5.60 6.77
N LEU A 248 -5.02 4.61 5.89
CA LEU A 248 -5.85 4.52 4.69
C LEU A 248 -6.85 3.37 4.85
N LEU A 249 -8.05 3.72 5.30
CA LEU A 249 -8.97 2.81 5.96
C LEU A 249 -10.35 2.75 5.27
N ASN A 250 -10.92 1.55 5.20
CA ASN A 250 -12.29 1.30 4.72
C ASN A 250 -12.58 1.87 3.31
N GLY A 251 -11.58 1.95 2.42
CA GLY A 251 -11.76 2.47 1.07
C GLY A 251 -12.63 1.56 0.21
N SER A 252 -13.84 1.98 -0.18
CA SER A 252 -14.74 1.21 -1.08
C SER A 252 -14.26 1.09 -2.54
N HIS A 253 -13.05 1.59 -2.80
CA HIS A 253 -12.27 1.47 -4.01
C HIS A 253 -10.78 1.42 -3.59
N PHE A 254 -9.82 1.82 -4.42
CA PHE A 254 -8.40 1.80 -4.03
C PHE A 254 -8.09 2.65 -2.79
N GLY A 255 -7.10 2.23 -2.01
CA GLY A 255 -6.48 3.09 -1.00
C GLY A 255 -5.79 4.27 -1.68
N ILE A 256 -4.77 3.99 -2.50
CA ILE A 256 -4.14 4.97 -3.39
C ILE A 256 -4.27 4.48 -4.83
N GLN A 257 -4.74 5.34 -5.74
CA GLN A 257 -4.58 5.14 -7.18
C GLN A 257 -4.08 6.43 -7.82
N MET A 258 -2.82 6.46 -8.26
CA MET A 258 -2.23 7.68 -8.82
C MET A 258 -1.42 7.46 -10.09
N GLY A 259 -1.34 8.50 -10.91
CA GLY A 259 -0.43 8.58 -12.05
C GLY A 259 0.88 9.27 -11.68
N ASN A 260 2.01 8.61 -11.88
CA ASN A 260 3.34 9.22 -11.81
C ASN A 260 3.77 9.66 -13.22
N ILE A 261 3.67 10.96 -13.48
CA ILE A 261 4.03 11.61 -14.76
C ILE A 261 5.55 11.74 -14.91
N GLY A 262 6.28 11.66 -13.80
CA GLY A 262 7.74 11.75 -13.75
C GLY A 262 8.19 12.22 -12.38
N GLY A 263 9.37 11.80 -11.95
CA GLY A 263 9.91 12.03 -10.61
C GLY A 263 9.82 10.79 -9.72
N HIS A 264 9.78 11.02 -8.42
CA HIS A 264 9.92 9.97 -7.40
C HIS A 264 8.80 10.03 -6.38
N PHE A 265 8.12 8.91 -6.18
CA PHE A 265 7.10 8.77 -5.15
C PHE A 265 7.61 7.88 -4.03
N GLU A 266 7.61 8.42 -2.83
CA GLU A 266 7.91 7.74 -1.58
C GLU A 266 6.58 7.46 -0.87
N ILE A 267 6.15 6.20 -0.83
CA ILE A 267 4.92 5.76 -0.15
C ILE A 267 5.36 4.89 1.02
N ALA A 268 5.56 5.53 2.16
CA ALA A 268 6.30 4.93 3.25
C ALA A 268 5.57 5.03 4.60
N ASN A 269 5.72 4.02 5.45
CA ASN A 269 5.20 4.09 6.82
C ASN A 269 3.68 4.33 6.91
N ASN A 270 2.88 3.73 6.02
CA ASN A 270 1.43 3.86 6.03
C ASN A 270 0.76 2.55 6.47
N ILE A 271 -0.46 2.67 6.96
CA ILE A 271 -1.35 1.55 7.25
C ILE A 271 -2.47 1.55 6.21
N PHE A 272 -2.54 0.50 5.40
CA PHE A 272 -3.64 0.25 4.47
C PHE A 272 -4.51 -0.86 5.03
N LEU A 273 -5.79 -0.59 5.23
CA LEU A 273 -6.65 -1.49 5.98
C LEU A 273 -8.08 -1.49 5.44
N ALA A 274 -8.62 -2.69 5.17
CA ALA A 274 -9.99 -2.85 4.67
C ALA A 274 -10.27 -2.03 3.40
N ASN A 275 -9.37 -2.09 2.41
CA ASN A 275 -9.54 -1.41 1.11
C ASN A 275 -10.03 -2.39 0.04
N ARG A 276 -10.90 -1.93 -0.86
CA ARG A 276 -11.33 -2.70 -2.03
C ARG A 276 -10.34 -2.50 -3.18
N MET A 277 -10.36 -3.40 -4.16
CA MET A 277 -9.56 -3.30 -5.39
C MET A 277 -8.07 -3.49 -5.17
N ALA A 278 -7.37 -2.49 -4.65
CA ALA A 278 -6.00 -2.63 -4.19
C ALA A 278 -5.67 -1.60 -3.11
N ALA A 279 -4.69 -1.91 -2.26
CA ALA A 279 -4.20 -0.93 -1.30
C ALA A 279 -3.47 0.21 -2.01
N CYS A 280 -2.55 -0.11 -2.93
CA CYS A 280 -1.82 0.89 -3.70
C CYS A 280 -1.62 0.48 -5.17
N GLU A 281 -2.01 1.37 -6.08
CA GLU A 281 -1.73 1.28 -7.51
C GLU A 281 -1.11 2.60 -7.99
N ILE A 282 0.12 2.55 -8.51
CA ILE A 282 0.78 3.68 -9.16
C ILE A 282 1.07 3.30 -10.60
N ARG A 283 0.68 4.15 -11.56
CA ARG A 283 0.92 3.93 -12.99
C ARG A 283 1.86 4.98 -13.57
N GLY A 284 2.73 4.55 -14.49
CA GLY A 284 3.58 5.47 -15.23
C GLY A 284 2.75 6.23 -16.25
N MET A 285 2.97 7.54 -16.32
CA MET A 285 2.38 8.41 -17.35
C MET A 285 3.45 9.14 -18.18
N ASN A 286 4.72 8.83 -17.93
CA ASN A 286 5.84 9.31 -18.73
C ASN A 286 5.99 8.53 -20.05
N LYS A 287 6.78 9.07 -20.97
CA LYS A 287 7.14 8.39 -22.23
C LYS A 287 8.38 7.51 -22.08
N ASN A 288 9.32 7.89 -21.20
CA ASN A 288 10.66 7.32 -21.14
C ASN A 288 10.84 6.42 -19.90
N PRO A 289 11.27 5.16 -20.05
CA PRO A 289 11.53 4.28 -18.92
C PRO A 289 12.44 4.90 -17.86
N GLY A 290 12.14 4.63 -16.58
CA GLY A 290 12.93 5.09 -15.44
C GLY A 290 12.67 6.52 -14.98
N GLU A 291 11.84 7.29 -15.69
CA GLU A 291 11.49 8.65 -15.25
C GLU A 291 10.43 8.70 -14.15
N ALA A 292 9.63 7.64 -13.97
CA ALA A 292 8.73 7.48 -12.83
C ALA A 292 9.26 6.37 -11.93
N THR A 293 9.61 6.73 -10.71
CA THR A 293 10.10 5.79 -9.69
C THR A 293 9.18 5.81 -8.48
N VAL A 294 9.04 4.65 -7.84
CA VAL A 294 8.22 4.48 -6.63
C VAL A 294 8.98 3.64 -5.63
N ASP A 295 9.12 4.15 -4.42
CA ASP A 295 9.54 3.37 -3.26
C ASP A 295 8.32 3.14 -2.37
N PHE A 296 7.98 1.88 -2.12
CA PHE A 296 6.86 1.46 -1.28
C PHE A 296 7.40 0.62 -0.14
N HIS A 297 7.54 1.22 1.06
CA HIS A 297 8.19 0.51 2.15
C HIS A 297 7.71 0.84 3.55
N HIS A 298 8.00 -0.06 4.48
CA HIS A 298 7.55 0.08 5.87
C HIS A 298 6.03 0.29 5.95
N ASN A 299 5.24 -0.24 5.01
CA ASN A 299 3.79 -0.16 5.07
C ASN A 299 3.22 -1.44 5.66
N THR A 300 2.14 -1.31 6.44
CA THR A 300 1.32 -2.45 6.88
C THR A 300 0.07 -2.50 6.01
N VAL A 301 -0.06 -3.52 5.17
CA VAL A 301 -1.12 -3.67 4.16
C VAL A 301 -1.95 -4.92 4.48
N LEU A 302 -3.14 -4.71 5.02
CA LEU A 302 -3.98 -5.79 5.52
C LEU A 302 -5.43 -5.70 5.06
N PHE A 303 -6.11 -6.84 4.96
CA PHE A 303 -7.53 -6.93 4.62
C PHE A 303 -7.87 -6.20 3.32
N VAL A 304 -7.16 -6.52 2.24
CA VAL A 304 -7.46 -5.95 0.91
C VAL A 304 -8.40 -6.88 0.16
N TRP A 305 -9.50 -6.35 -0.34
CA TRP A 305 -10.63 -7.10 -0.86
C TRP A 305 -10.73 -7.00 -2.37
N ARG A 306 -11.13 -8.10 -3.01
CA ARG A 306 -11.47 -8.12 -4.43
C ARG A 306 -12.61 -7.16 -4.77
N ARG A 307 -12.77 -6.89 -6.06
CA ARG A 307 -13.87 -6.07 -6.57
C ARG A 307 -15.23 -6.64 -6.19
N ASP A 308 -15.42 -7.93 -6.35
CA ASP A 308 -16.75 -8.53 -6.33
C ASP A 308 -16.91 -9.51 -5.16
N PRO A 309 -17.95 -9.37 -4.33
CA PRO A 309 -18.15 -10.25 -3.18
C PRO A 309 -18.59 -11.67 -3.57
N ALA A 310 -18.86 -11.95 -4.84
CA ALA A 310 -19.30 -13.27 -5.27
C ALA A 310 -18.12 -14.27 -5.25
N PRO A 311 -18.24 -15.44 -4.58
CA PRO A 311 -17.12 -16.38 -4.39
C PRO A 311 -16.37 -16.77 -5.66
N GLY A 312 -17.08 -16.97 -6.78
CA GLY A 312 -16.51 -17.38 -8.07
C GLY A 312 -15.86 -16.24 -8.89
N ALA A 313 -16.07 -14.97 -8.52
CA ALA A 313 -15.45 -13.83 -9.19
C ALA A 313 -14.16 -13.46 -8.46
N LYS A 314 -13.00 -13.67 -9.11
CA LYS A 314 -11.69 -13.30 -8.58
C LYS A 314 -11.07 -12.23 -9.48
N ASP A 315 -11.45 -10.98 -9.26
CA ASP A 315 -10.88 -9.80 -9.90
C ASP A 315 -10.45 -8.80 -8.83
N MET A 316 -9.24 -8.24 -8.97
CA MET A 316 -8.59 -7.36 -8.00
C MET A 316 -8.31 -8.05 -6.65
N GLY A 317 -8.05 -7.28 -5.60
CA GLY A 317 -7.67 -7.77 -4.27
C GLY A 317 -6.16 -7.79 -4.06
N TYR A 318 -5.46 -6.70 -4.38
CA TYR A 318 -4.00 -6.66 -4.39
C TYR A 318 -3.40 -5.71 -3.34
N GLY A 319 -2.30 -6.08 -2.71
CA GLY A 319 -1.56 -5.16 -1.83
C GLY A 319 -0.94 -4.00 -2.62
N PHE A 320 0.14 -4.28 -3.35
CA PHE A 320 0.81 -3.31 -4.23
C PHE A 320 0.81 -3.79 -5.69
N ARG A 321 0.53 -2.88 -6.62
CA ARG A 321 0.46 -3.18 -8.06
C ARG A 321 1.57 -2.50 -8.84
N TYR A 322 2.42 -3.30 -9.47
CA TYR A 322 3.48 -2.88 -10.38
C TYR A 322 2.91 -2.59 -11.77
N MET A 323 2.25 -1.45 -11.91
CA MET A 323 1.71 -1.05 -13.21
C MET A 323 2.83 -0.75 -14.22
N THR A 324 2.46 -0.63 -15.49
CA THR A 324 3.38 -0.28 -16.57
C THR A 324 3.98 1.11 -16.38
N GLY A 325 5.20 1.30 -16.90
CA GLY A 325 5.85 2.60 -16.97
C GLY A 325 6.43 3.16 -15.66
N ILE A 326 6.45 2.38 -14.57
CA ILE A 326 7.17 2.73 -13.34
C ILE A 326 8.32 1.76 -13.05
N ASN A 327 9.39 2.28 -12.47
CA ASN A 327 10.32 1.47 -11.69
C ASN A 327 9.86 1.47 -10.24
N ALA A 328 9.85 0.31 -9.57
CA ALA A 328 9.32 0.22 -8.22
C ALA A 328 10.15 -0.69 -7.32
N ASN A 329 10.45 -0.17 -6.12
CA ASN A 329 11.05 -0.92 -5.03
C ASN A 329 10.00 -1.14 -3.94
N VAL A 330 9.79 -2.40 -3.54
CA VAL A 330 8.81 -2.76 -2.53
C VAL A 330 9.49 -3.51 -1.39
N TYR A 331 9.67 -2.88 -0.24
CA TYR A 331 10.49 -3.49 0.80
C TYR A 331 10.10 -3.18 2.24
N ASN A 332 10.49 -4.05 3.17
CA ASN A 332 10.19 -3.89 4.59
C ASN A 332 8.68 -3.68 4.85
N ASN A 333 7.79 -4.24 4.03
CA ASN A 333 6.34 -4.15 4.25
C ASN A 333 5.79 -5.40 4.93
N ILE A 334 4.60 -5.27 5.50
CA ILE A 334 3.73 -6.39 5.87
C ILE A 334 2.59 -6.46 4.85
N PHE A 335 2.40 -7.62 4.22
CA PHE A 335 1.26 -7.93 3.35
C PHE A 335 0.52 -9.14 3.89
N GLY A 336 -0.73 -8.98 4.33
CA GLY A 336 -1.45 -10.13 4.82
C GLY A 336 -2.95 -10.00 4.91
N CYS A 337 -3.62 -11.14 5.00
CA CYS A 337 -5.07 -11.20 4.89
C CYS A 337 -5.57 -10.50 3.61
N ILE A 338 -4.91 -10.76 2.47
CA ILE A 338 -5.27 -10.17 1.18
C ILE A 338 -6.05 -11.21 0.37
N ASP A 339 -7.21 -10.79 -0.14
CA ASP A 339 -8.18 -11.67 -0.79
C ASP A 339 -7.68 -12.26 -2.12
N PHE A 340 -6.68 -11.65 -2.76
CA PHE A 340 -5.99 -12.23 -3.92
C PHE A 340 -4.48 -12.37 -3.69
N ALA A 341 -3.68 -11.32 -3.91
CA ALA A 341 -2.24 -11.41 -3.75
C ALA A 341 -1.57 -10.17 -3.13
N GLY A 342 -0.49 -10.39 -2.38
CA GLY A 342 0.30 -9.31 -1.78
C GLY A 342 0.83 -8.34 -2.84
N LEU A 343 1.41 -8.89 -3.91
CA LEU A 343 2.06 -8.16 -4.99
C LEU A 343 1.51 -8.57 -6.35
N ASP A 344 1.26 -7.59 -7.22
CA ASP A 344 0.81 -7.81 -8.59
C ASP A 344 1.82 -7.27 -9.60
N ARG A 345 2.54 -8.19 -10.26
CA ARG A 345 3.48 -7.86 -11.34
C ARG A 345 3.00 -8.41 -12.70
N THR A 346 1.68 -8.57 -12.85
CA THR A 346 1.05 -9.15 -14.06
C THR A 346 0.98 -8.20 -15.25
N TYR A 347 1.02 -6.89 -15.01
CA TYR A 347 1.06 -5.88 -16.06
C TYR A 347 2.40 -5.88 -16.77
N ILE A 348 2.39 -5.83 -18.09
CA ILE A 348 3.58 -5.84 -18.96
C ILE A 348 3.54 -4.64 -19.88
N ASP A 349 4.65 -3.91 -19.99
CA ASP A 349 4.76 -2.82 -20.95
C ASP A 349 4.62 -3.36 -22.37
N ALA A 350 3.66 -2.82 -23.13
CA ALA A 350 3.40 -3.26 -24.51
C ALA A 350 4.63 -3.04 -25.42
N ASP A 351 5.42 -2.01 -25.13
CA ASP A 351 6.72 -1.80 -25.75
C ASP A 351 7.78 -2.67 -25.05
N LYS A 352 8.23 -3.70 -25.77
CA LYS A 352 9.23 -4.67 -25.27
C LYS A 352 10.54 -4.01 -24.82
N ASN A 353 10.96 -2.92 -25.46
CA ASN A 353 12.19 -2.23 -25.07
C ASN A 353 12.01 -1.47 -23.76
N LYS A 354 10.79 -1.02 -23.45
CA LYS A 354 10.46 -0.41 -22.15
C LYS A 354 10.38 -1.49 -21.08
N GLU A 355 9.72 -2.61 -21.37
CA GLU A 355 9.61 -3.73 -20.41
C GLU A 355 10.99 -4.25 -20.00
N GLN A 356 11.91 -4.44 -20.94
CA GLN A 356 13.28 -4.88 -20.65
C GLN A 356 14.06 -3.93 -19.74
N LYS A 357 13.69 -2.64 -19.70
CA LYS A 357 14.31 -1.62 -18.86
C LYS A 357 13.57 -1.37 -17.56
N ARG A 358 12.38 -1.95 -17.39
CA ARG A 358 11.55 -1.73 -16.20
C ARG A 358 12.18 -2.47 -15.02
N VAL A 359 12.47 -1.72 -13.97
CA VAL A 359 13.09 -2.26 -12.75
C VAL A 359 12.00 -2.45 -11.71
N THR A 360 11.77 -3.69 -11.33
CA THR A 360 10.88 -4.03 -10.22
C THR A 360 11.64 -4.88 -9.19
N SER A 361 11.39 -4.62 -7.92
CA SER A 361 12.10 -5.26 -6.81
C SER A 361 11.15 -5.47 -5.64
N ALA A 362 11.31 -6.59 -4.93
CA ALA A 362 10.59 -6.85 -3.70
C ALA A 362 11.55 -7.48 -2.69
N TRP A 363 11.89 -6.88 -1.54
CA TRP A 363 12.81 -7.53 -0.59
C TRP A 363 12.45 -7.26 0.86
N ASN A 364 12.80 -8.20 1.74
CA ASN A 364 12.54 -8.12 3.18
C ASN A 364 11.08 -7.78 3.55
N ASN A 365 10.11 -8.22 2.76
CA ASN A 365 8.70 -8.12 3.12
C ASN A 365 8.27 -9.34 3.95
N ARG A 366 7.18 -9.19 4.69
CA ARG A 366 6.53 -10.27 5.43
C ARG A 366 5.15 -10.54 4.85
N PHE A 367 4.87 -11.81 4.60
CA PHE A 367 3.60 -12.26 4.05
C PHE A 367 2.88 -13.18 5.03
N PHE A 368 1.54 -13.16 5.03
CA PHE A 368 0.74 -14.16 5.71
C PHE A 368 -0.72 -14.13 5.24
N ALA A 369 -1.37 -15.29 5.16
CA ALA A 369 -2.82 -15.38 4.90
C ALA A 369 -3.31 -14.61 3.65
N ASN A 370 -2.46 -14.48 2.63
CA ASN A 370 -2.89 -14.06 1.29
C ASN A 370 -3.56 -15.26 0.60
N LEU A 371 -4.74 -15.09 0.02
CA LEU A 371 -5.56 -16.25 -0.38
C LEU A 371 -5.06 -16.94 -1.66
N GLU A 372 -4.43 -16.22 -2.59
CA GLU A 372 -3.99 -16.82 -3.86
C GLU A 372 -2.48 -16.86 -4.05
N ALA A 373 -1.75 -15.83 -3.60
CA ALA A 373 -0.29 -15.74 -3.75
C ALA A 373 0.32 -14.60 -2.93
N ASP A 374 1.63 -14.61 -2.76
CA ASP A 374 2.38 -13.44 -2.30
C ASP A 374 2.73 -12.52 -3.46
N LEU A 375 3.00 -13.10 -4.63
CA LEU A 375 3.27 -12.42 -5.89
C LEU A 375 2.52 -13.11 -7.03
N THR A 376 1.88 -12.33 -7.89
CA THR A 376 1.35 -12.81 -9.17
C THR A 376 2.15 -12.30 -10.36
N LEU A 377 2.44 -13.21 -11.29
CA LEU A 377 3.18 -12.95 -12.53
C LEU A 377 2.36 -13.34 -13.76
N PRO A 378 2.64 -12.77 -14.94
CA PRO A 378 2.04 -13.24 -16.18
C PRO A 378 2.50 -14.68 -16.47
N SER A 379 1.59 -15.54 -16.92
CA SER A 379 1.88 -16.95 -17.24
C SER A 379 2.14 -17.22 -18.73
N GLY A 380 1.99 -16.21 -19.60
CA GLY A 380 2.01 -16.39 -21.06
C GLY A 380 0.72 -16.96 -21.65
N GLY A 381 -0.30 -17.23 -20.82
CA GLY A 381 -1.64 -17.66 -21.24
C GLY A 381 -2.40 -18.37 -20.11
N GLY A 382 -3.72 -18.17 -20.02
CA GLY A 382 -4.55 -18.77 -18.97
C GLY A 382 -4.56 -17.97 -17.66
N LYS A 383 -4.53 -18.65 -16.51
CA LYS A 383 -4.52 -18.01 -15.18
C LYS A 383 -3.13 -17.43 -14.87
N PHE A 384 -3.06 -16.42 -14.00
CA PHE A 384 -1.78 -15.87 -13.53
C PHE A 384 -0.94 -16.93 -12.80
N LEU A 385 0.39 -16.80 -12.92
CA LEU A 385 1.33 -17.58 -12.12
C LEU A 385 1.28 -17.07 -10.69
N ARG A 386 1.16 -17.99 -9.74
CA ARG A 386 1.12 -17.73 -8.30
C ARG A 386 2.47 -18.09 -7.72
N VAL A 387 3.11 -17.13 -7.10
CA VAL A 387 4.45 -17.26 -6.53
C VAL A 387 4.35 -16.95 -5.04
N PHE A 388 4.85 -17.88 -4.23
CA PHE A 388 4.95 -17.72 -2.78
C PHE A 388 6.38 -17.38 -2.39
N THR A 389 6.59 -16.82 -1.20
CA THR A 389 7.90 -16.33 -0.76
C THR A 389 9.11 -17.24 -1.03
N PRO A 390 9.06 -18.58 -0.86
CA PRO A 390 10.21 -19.44 -1.16
C PRO A 390 10.64 -19.47 -2.63
N GLN A 391 9.76 -19.03 -3.54
CA GLN A 391 9.95 -19.07 -4.99
C GLN A 391 10.30 -17.70 -5.57
N PHE A 392 10.53 -16.68 -4.73
CA PHE A 392 10.84 -15.33 -5.22
C PHE A 392 12.17 -15.27 -5.98
N GLU A 393 13.10 -16.19 -5.73
CA GLU A 393 14.35 -16.30 -6.50
C GLU A 393 14.12 -16.69 -7.97
N ASP A 394 13.03 -17.42 -8.26
CA ASP A 394 12.64 -17.84 -9.60
C ASP A 394 11.89 -16.72 -10.37
N ALA A 395 11.50 -15.65 -9.68
CA ALA A 395 10.78 -14.52 -10.28
C ALA A 395 11.77 -13.57 -10.99
N ALA A 396 12.16 -13.90 -12.21
CA ALA A 396 13.12 -13.14 -13.02
C ALA A 396 12.76 -11.64 -13.24
N GLN A 397 11.49 -11.25 -13.00
CA GLN A 397 11.03 -9.86 -13.04
C GLN A 397 11.48 -9.04 -11.82
N LEU A 398 11.94 -9.69 -10.74
CA LEU A 398 12.45 -9.03 -9.55
C LEU A 398 13.97 -8.89 -9.63
N THR A 399 14.47 -7.65 -9.74
CA THR A 399 15.92 -7.38 -9.77
C THR A 399 16.58 -7.53 -8.40
N LYS A 400 15.77 -7.48 -7.33
CA LYS A 400 16.15 -7.73 -5.94
C LYS A 400 14.97 -8.42 -5.26
N TYR A 401 15.23 -9.53 -4.55
CA TYR A 401 14.20 -10.46 -4.07
C TYR A 401 14.44 -11.03 -2.66
N GLU A 402 15.56 -10.70 -2.03
CA GLU A 402 16.05 -11.41 -0.85
C GLU A 402 15.27 -11.07 0.43
N GLY A 403 15.25 -11.99 1.40
CA GLY A 403 14.69 -11.76 2.73
C GLY A 403 13.17 -11.68 2.81
N ASN A 404 12.44 -11.84 1.69
CA ASN A 404 11.00 -12.05 1.74
C ASN A 404 10.70 -13.38 2.44
N SER A 405 9.71 -13.38 3.32
CA SER A 405 9.34 -14.58 4.08
C SER A 405 7.89 -14.53 4.51
N GLU A 406 7.29 -15.71 4.64
CA GLU A 406 6.12 -15.89 5.49
C GLU A 406 6.46 -15.44 6.92
N MET A 407 5.49 -14.83 7.61
CA MET A 407 5.68 -14.44 9.01
C MET A 407 5.99 -15.65 9.89
N SER A 408 6.95 -15.47 10.79
CA SER A 408 7.23 -16.42 11.85
C SER A 408 6.11 -16.43 12.90
N GLN A 409 6.01 -17.52 13.66
CA GLN A 409 5.04 -17.63 14.77
C GLN A 409 5.20 -16.49 15.79
N HIS A 410 6.43 -16.01 16.01
CA HIS A 410 6.71 -14.90 16.92
C HIS A 410 6.13 -13.58 16.38
N GLU A 411 6.40 -13.27 15.10
CA GLU A 411 5.86 -12.08 14.43
C GLU A 411 4.33 -12.09 14.40
N ILE A 412 3.71 -13.24 14.08
CA ILE A 412 2.25 -13.41 14.13
C ILE A 412 1.73 -13.10 15.53
N THR A 413 2.38 -13.62 16.57
CA THR A 413 1.99 -13.39 17.98
C THR A 413 2.09 -11.92 18.38
N LEU A 414 3.05 -11.17 17.84
CA LEU A 414 3.17 -9.73 18.08
C LEU A 414 2.10 -8.95 17.31
N LEU A 415 1.96 -9.21 16.01
CA LEU A 415 1.01 -8.49 15.15
C LEU A 415 -0.43 -8.69 15.60
N THR A 416 -0.82 -9.92 15.96
CA THR A 416 -2.19 -10.25 16.40
C THR A 416 -2.64 -9.50 17.66
N LYS A 417 -1.71 -8.97 18.47
CA LYS A 417 -2.05 -8.12 19.63
C LYS A 417 -2.56 -6.73 19.22
N ALA A 418 -2.14 -6.23 18.06
CA ALA A 418 -2.55 -4.96 17.50
C ALA A 418 -3.76 -5.07 16.54
N LEU A 419 -4.16 -6.28 16.17
CA LEU A 419 -5.28 -6.52 15.25
C LEU A 419 -6.62 -6.60 15.98
N ASP A 420 -7.67 -6.19 15.29
CA ASP A 420 -9.04 -6.46 15.73
C ASP A 420 -9.31 -7.97 15.61
N LYS A 421 -9.38 -8.65 16.76
CA LYS A 421 -9.54 -10.11 16.82
C LYS A 421 -10.81 -10.61 16.14
N PRO A 422 -12.01 -10.01 16.34
CA PRO A 422 -13.21 -10.36 15.59
C PRO A 422 -13.00 -10.27 14.07
N TYR A 423 -12.43 -9.17 13.58
CA TYR A 423 -12.19 -8.97 12.15
C TYR A 423 -11.23 -10.02 11.58
N LEU A 424 -10.09 -10.25 12.24
CA LEU A 424 -9.12 -11.26 11.83
C LEU A 424 -9.73 -12.66 11.82
N THR A 425 -10.48 -13.01 12.86
CA THR A 425 -11.16 -14.31 12.96
C THR A 425 -12.14 -14.48 11.80
N GLY A 426 -12.97 -13.46 11.53
CA GLY A 426 -13.91 -13.46 10.42
C GLY A 426 -13.24 -13.66 9.06
N PHE A 427 -12.08 -13.04 8.84
CA PHE A 427 -11.34 -13.18 7.58
C PHE A 427 -10.79 -14.60 7.43
N LEU A 428 -10.14 -15.13 8.47
CA LEU A 428 -9.53 -16.47 8.45
C LEU A 428 -10.58 -17.60 8.38
N SER A 429 -11.82 -17.34 8.80
CA SER A 429 -12.94 -18.28 8.71
C SER A 429 -13.92 -17.96 7.57
N MET A 430 -13.50 -17.15 6.58
CA MET A 430 -14.39 -16.73 5.51
C MET A 430 -14.80 -17.91 4.62
N ASP A 431 -16.09 -17.98 4.28
CA ASP A 431 -16.69 -18.98 3.39
C ASP A 431 -17.82 -18.35 2.57
N GLY A 432 -18.28 -19.01 1.51
CA GLY A 432 -19.37 -18.52 0.68
C GLY A 432 -19.94 -19.53 -0.33
N THR A 433 -21.16 -19.25 -0.78
CA THR A 433 -21.86 -20.08 -1.78
C THR A 433 -22.47 -19.23 -2.89
N SER A 434 -22.72 -19.85 -4.05
CA SER A 434 -23.43 -19.21 -5.16
C SER A 434 -24.47 -20.15 -5.74
N SER A 435 -25.67 -19.65 -6.02
CA SER A 435 -26.76 -20.36 -6.70
C SER A 435 -27.35 -19.50 -7.82
N MET A 436 -28.01 -20.12 -8.79
CA MET A 436 -28.68 -19.43 -9.88
C MET A 436 -30.13 -19.88 -9.92
N GLU A 437 -31.06 -18.97 -9.67
CA GLU A 437 -32.49 -19.22 -9.77
C GLU A 437 -33.01 -18.78 -11.14
N HIS A 438 -33.54 -19.73 -11.91
CA HIS A 438 -34.12 -19.46 -13.21
C HIS A 438 -35.65 -19.45 -13.10
N ASN A 439 -36.27 -18.26 -13.24
CA ASN A 439 -37.72 -18.15 -13.35
C ASN A 439 -38.12 -17.91 -14.82
N PRO A 440 -38.54 -18.95 -15.57
CA PRO A 440 -38.92 -18.81 -16.98
C PRO A 440 -40.17 -17.94 -17.17
N ASN A 441 -40.98 -17.75 -16.12
CA ASN A 441 -42.24 -17.02 -16.14
C ASN A 441 -42.11 -15.58 -15.62
N SER A 442 -40.89 -15.09 -15.36
CA SER A 442 -40.71 -13.67 -15.06
C SER A 442 -41.09 -12.83 -16.29
N SER A 443 -41.66 -11.64 -16.06
CA SER A 443 -42.06 -10.74 -17.15
C SER A 443 -40.90 -10.46 -18.12
N GLU A 444 -39.67 -10.31 -17.60
CA GLU A 444 -38.46 -10.17 -18.41
C GLU A 444 -38.19 -11.42 -19.27
N ASN A 445 -38.23 -12.64 -18.69
CA ASN A 445 -37.96 -13.87 -19.45
C ASN A 445 -39.06 -14.21 -20.45
N LEU A 446 -40.31 -13.84 -20.17
CA LEU A 446 -41.41 -13.92 -21.13
C LEU A 446 -41.16 -12.98 -22.32
N PHE A 447 -40.72 -11.74 -22.08
CA PHE A 447 -40.33 -10.80 -23.14
C PHE A 447 -39.09 -11.27 -23.92
N ARG A 448 -38.05 -11.75 -23.24
CA ARG A 448 -36.84 -12.28 -23.89
C ARG A 448 -37.18 -13.48 -24.77
N SER A 449 -38.01 -14.40 -24.27
CA SER A 449 -38.50 -15.55 -25.04
C SER A 449 -39.33 -15.12 -26.24
N ALA A 450 -40.20 -14.12 -26.10
CA ALA A 450 -41.00 -13.57 -27.20
C ALA A 450 -40.13 -12.89 -28.28
N LEU A 451 -38.96 -12.39 -27.90
CA LEU A 451 -37.96 -11.80 -28.80
C LEU A 451 -36.93 -12.81 -29.33
N GLY A 452 -37.09 -14.11 -29.05
CA GLY A 452 -36.14 -15.15 -29.46
C GLY A 452 -34.77 -15.09 -28.76
N MET A 453 -34.69 -14.39 -27.62
CA MET A 453 -33.49 -14.23 -26.81
C MET A 453 -33.40 -15.28 -25.70
N ASN A 454 -32.19 -15.69 -25.34
CA ASN A 454 -31.96 -16.57 -24.19
C ASN A 454 -32.52 -15.96 -22.89
N GLN A 455 -33.26 -16.75 -22.11
CA GLN A 455 -33.75 -16.37 -20.78
C GLN A 455 -32.58 -16.19 -19.79
N ARG A 456 -32.79 -15.41 -18.73
CA ARG A 456 -31.80 -15.08 -17.70
C ARG A 456 -32.25 -15.57 -16.32
N GLY A 457 -31.32 -16.13 -15.54
CA GLY A 457 -31.54 -16.40 -14.12
C GLY A 457 -31.12 -15.22 -13.23
N VAL A 458 -31.63 -15.19 -12.00
CA VAL A 458 -31.11 -14.35 -10.91
C VAL A 458 -30.04 -15.16 -10.18
N SER A 459 -28.79 -14.69 -10.19
CA SER A 459 -27.74 -15.27 -9.36
C SER A 459 -27.84 -14.72 -7.93
N SER A 460 -27.81 -15.61 -6.94
CA SER A 460 -27.72 -15.24 -5.53
C SER A 460 -26.41 -15.79 -4.96
N TYR A 461 -25.79 -15.04 -4.04
CA TYR A 461 -24.58 -15.48 -3.36
C TYR A 461 -24.65 -15.08 -1.88
N THR A 462 -23.94 -15.84 -1.06
CA THR A 462 -23.67 -15.52 0.34
C THR A 462 -22.17 -15.56 0.58
N VAL A 463 -21.70 -14.69 1.46
CA VAL A 463 -20.34 -14.67 1.99
C VAL A 463 -20.43 -14.36 3.47
N THR A 464 -19.65 -15.06 4.29
CA THR A 464 -19.66 -14.84 5.75
C THR A 464 -18.96 -13.54 6.14
N MET A 465 -18.09 -13.02 5.28
CA MET A 465 -17.42 -11.72 5.42
C MET A 465 -17.18 -11.12 4.04
N TYR A 466 -17.30 -9.79 3.92
CA TYR A 466 -16.74 -9.07 2.78
C TYR A 466 -16.62 -7.60 3.12
N MET A 467 -15.39 -7.15 3.32
CA MET A 467 -15.06 -5.75 3.53
C MET A 467 -15.99 -5.07 4.55
N ASN A 468 -16.26 -5.72 5.67
CA ASN A 468 -16.96 -5.10 6.79
C ASN A 468 -16.16 -3.90 7.29
N GLN A 469 -16.79 -2.97 8.01
CA GLN A 469 -16.08 -1.81 8.56
C GLN A 469 -15.03 -2.25 9.56
N TYR A 470 -13.78 -1.85 9.36
CA TYR A 470 -12.70 -2.04 10.32
C TYR A 470 -12.64 -0.81 11.27
N PRO A 471 -12.46 -1.03 12.59
CA PRO A 471 -12.45 0.05 13.57
C PRO A 471 -11.18 0.90 13.53
N LEU A 472 -11.35 2.23 13.44
CA LEU A 472 -10.24 3.20 13.40
C LEU A 472 -9.31 3.10 14.61
N GLN A 473 -9.88 2.90 15.80
CA GLN A 473 -9.08 2.83 17.05
C GLN A 473 -8.04 1.71 16.98
N ARG A 474 -8.39 0.57 16.38
CA ARG A 474 -7.48 -0.57 16.18
C ARG A 474 -6.47 -0.31 15.08
N ALA A 475 -6.83 0.45 14.05
CA ALA A 475 -5.91 0.74 12.96
C ALA A 475 -4.65 1.45 13.46
N ALA A 476 -4.78 2.42 14.38
CA ALA A 476 -3.63 3.15 14.92
C ALA A 476 -2.66 2.29 15.76
N GLU A 477 -3.14 1.18 16.34
CA GLU A 477 -2.32 0.24 17.12
C GLU A 477 -1.30 -0.52 16.25
N LEU A 478 -1.46 -0.52 14.92
CA LEU A 478 -0.56 -1.20 13.99
C LEU A 478 0.78 -0.48 13.79
N PHE A 479 0.89 0.80 14.18
CA PHE A 479 2.18 1.51 14.15
C PHE A 479 3.16 0.93 15.17
N GLY A 480 4.25 0.36 14.67
CA GLY A 480 5.28 -0.32 15.45
C GLY A 480 4.82 -1.68 16.00
N ALA A 481 3.89 -2.34 15.33
CA ALA A 481 3.47 -3.69 15.70
C ALA A 481 4.63 -4.71 15.54
N LEU A 482 5.48 -4.50 14.54
CA LEU A 482 6.76 -5.20 14.35
C LEU A 482 7.87 -4.16 14.15
N ASN A 483 9.06 -4.46 14.66
CA ASN A 483 10.24 -3.61 14.46
C ASN A 483 10.78 -3.79 13.03
N GLU A 484 11.24 -2.70 12.42
CA GLU A 484 11.94 -2.63 11.12
C GLU A 484 11.14 -3.07 9.89
N VAL A 485 9.97 -3.70 10.05
CA VAL A 485 9.10 -4.14 8.96
C VAL A 485 7.65 -3.77 9.25
N GLY A 486 6.94 -3.34 8.21
CA GLY A 486 5.60 -2.76 8.33
C GLY A 486 5.64 -1.33 8.84
N ALA A 487 4.47 -0.77 9.12
CA ALA A 487 4.35 0.57 9.68
C ALA A 487 5.01 0.63 11.06
N GLN A 488 6.00 1.51 11.20
CA GLN A 488 6.76 1.84 12.39
C GLN A 488 6.13 3.00 13.14
N LYS A 489 6.46 3.16 14.44
CA LYS A 489 5.99 4.33 15.19
C LYS A 489 6.50 5.61 14.50
N PRO A 490 5.63 6.59 14.20
CA PRO A 490 6.04 7.84 13.59
C PRO A 490 7.19 8.51 14.38
N GLY A 491 8.25 8.90 13.68
CA GLY A 491 9.46 9.49 14.28
C GLY A 491 10.52 8.51 14.81
N SER A 492 10.35 7.19 14.63
CA SER A 492 11.28 6.17 15.16
C SER A 492 11.96 5.27 14.11
N TRP A 493 11.87 5.61 12.82
CA TRP A 493 12.35 4.78 11.72
C TRP A 493 13.26 5.54 10.75
#